data_AF-A0A7V1RBZ6-F1
#
_entry.id   AF-A0A7V1RBZ6-F1
#
_cell.length_a   1.000
_cell.length_b   1.000
_cell.length_c   1.000
_cell.angle_alpha   90.00
_cell.angle_beta   90.00
_cell.angle_gamma   90.00
#
_symmetry.space_group_name_H-M   'P 1'
#
loop_
_entity.id
_entity.type
_entity.pdbx_description
1 polymer ?
#
loop_
_entity_poly.entity_id
_entity_poly.type
_entity_poly.pdbx_seq_one_letter_code
_entity_poly.pdbx_strand_id
1 'polypeptide(L)'
;MLVCAAVIACGLWSARSTLPWIVCAGPASIKVDLDCDWLTGAVARQESFGQTLKWWAGPWCYERIPYYRPLTSLFFWWEYRAFGPDGLRWFTLVHLLSHLLTVSLVLGLLVEVMGRARGALAAGLFALAAPRGFGLGNIESAFPAWKDSCDLWCAASVAGSLWCFARALRLGSRRLLVASLSLFVMALTFKEMAYVTPVLAALTAWRLGRLGVDRRWVAAFFALAAAALLFRLWALGGMGYHYSTNGAWHHRLLLLAVGPPARAAANLDLLPLSLVLVIAGVVLGMAGRRLGALVAAALGAAGTVASATLLGIPVTDLLFRLLMPEVWAEAAHVGLFGLLALRHVARRDRDQTWAYLWVLAALAPLARMPIGEHGLYLATVGWGVWLAVAGLDVAESAARMARQASAGMHGRAEA
;
A
#
# COMPACT_ATOMS: atom_id res chain seq x y z
N MET A 1 10.61 20.25 11.43
CA MET A 1 9.22 20.77 11.44
C MET A 1 8.66 20.87 10.03
N LEU A 2 9.26 21.63 9.10
CA LEU A 2 8.76 21.79 7.71
C LEU A 2 8.52 20.45 6.98
N VAL A 3 9.44 19.49 7.09
CA VAL A 3 9.30 18.17 6.47
C VAL A 3 8.06 17.42 6.96
N CYS A 4 7.81 17.43 8.28
CA CYS A 4 6.63 16.80 8.84
C CYS A 4 5.36 17.50 8.36
N ALA A 5 5.35 18.83 8.36
CA ALA A 5 4.21 19.62 7.88
C ALA A 5 3.89 19.30 6.41
N ALA A 6 4.89 19.17 5.54
CA ALA A 6 4.70 18.81 4.14
C ALA A 6 4.08 17.42 3.97
N VAL A 7 4.55 16.41 4.71
CA VAL A 7 4.01 15.04 4.64
C VAL A 7 2.57 14.98 5.17
N ILE A 8 2.26 15.71 6.24
CA ILE A 8 0.89 15.84 6.75
C ILE A 8 0.00 16.57 5.75
N ALA A 9 0.49 17.64 5.11
CA ALA A 9 -0.23 18.33 4.05
C ALA A 9 -0.52 17.41 2.85
N CYS A 10 0.42 16.53 2.48
CA CYS A 10 0.17 15.49 1.47
C CYS A 10 -0.99 14.57 1.89
N GLY A 11 -1.00 14.09 3.14
CA GLY A 11 -2.08 13.23 3.67
C GLY A 11 -3.45 13.94 3.68
N LEU A 12 -3.49 15.20 4.13
CA LEU A 12 -4.70 16.03 4.09
C LEU A 12 -5.18 16.27 2.65
N TRP A 13 -4.26 16.58 1.73
CA TRP A 13 -4.59 16.80 0.33
C TRP A 13 -5.20 15.55 -0.32
N SER A 14 -4.63 14.38 -0.05
CA SER A 14 -5.15 13.12 -0.58
C SER A 14 -6.49 12.70 0.03
N ALA A 15 -6.80 13.15 1.24
CA ALA A 15 -8.07 12.92 1.91
C ALA A 15 -9.05 14.12 1.77
N ARG A 16 -8.77 15.11 0.92
CA ARG A 16 -9.56 16.37 0.87
C ARG A 16 -11.05 16.17 0.58
N SER A 17 -11.43 15.10 -0.10
CA SER A 17 -12.83 14.73 -0.36
C SER A 17 -13.60 14.31 0.89
N THR A 18 -12.93 14.05 2.01
CA THR A 18 -13.60 13.84 3.30
C THR A 18 -13.98 15.13 4.00
N LEU A 19 -13.34 16.25 3.66
CA LEU A 19 -13.55 17.53 4.35
C LEU A 19 -15.00 18.04 4.23
N PRO A 20 -15.66 17.97 3.05
CA PRO A 20 -17.08 18.32 2.96
C PRO A 20 -17.96 17.52 3.91
N TRP A 21 -17.68 16.22 4.15
CA TRP A 21 -18.44 15.38 5.08
C TRP A 21 -18.26 15.75 6.55
N ILE A 22 -17.11 16.32 6.89
CA ILE A 22 -16.81 16.74 8.26
C ILE A 22 -17.46 18.10 8.54
N VAL A 23 -17.48 19.00 7.55
CA VAL A 23 -17.94 20.39 7.70
C VAL A 23 -19.44 20.55 7.42
N CYS A 24 -20.00 19.86 6.42
CA CYS A 24 -21.39 20.02 6.00
C CYS A 24 -22.33 19.01 6.69
N ALA A 25 -23.64 19.25 6.62
CA ALA A 25 -24.63 18.21 6.88
C ALA A 25 -24.39 17.04 5.91
N GLY A 26 -24.47 15.80 6.42
CA GLY A 26 -24.18 14.58 5.66
C GLY A 26 -24.97 14.46 4.35
N PRO A 27 -24.61 13.50 3.48
CA PRO A 27 -25.25 13.38 2.19
C PRO A 27 -26.73 13.11 2.34
N ALA A 28 -27.53 13.60 1.38
CA ALA A 28 -28.92 13.17 1.25
C ALA A 28 -29.06 11.66 0.93
N SER A 29 -28.03 11.03 0.36
CA SER A 29 -27.98 9.58 0.16
C SER A 29 -26.56 9.02 0.31
N ILE A 30 -26.45 7.94 1.08
CA ILE A 30 -25.23 7.17 1.28
C ILE A 30 -25.34 5.93 0.39
N LYS A 31 -24.27 5.56 -0.31
CA LYS A 31 -24.20 4.25 -0.96
C LYS A 31 -24.33 3.17 0.12
N VAL A 32 -25.43 2.44 0.09
CA VAL A 32 -25.71 1.36 1.03
C VAL A 32 -24.64 0.27 0.85
N ASP A 33 -23.87 0.04 1.91
CA ASP A 33 -22.90 -1.05 2.00
C ASP A 33 -23.45 -2.07 3.00
N LEU A 34 -23.74 -3.27 2.51
CA LEU A 34 -24.33 -4.35 3.31
C LEU A 34 -23.50 -4.67 4.56
N ASP A 35 -22.17 -4.58 4.48
CA ASP A 35 -21.29 -4.83 5.63
C ASP A 35 -21.51 -3.77 6.71
N CYS A 36 -21.68 -2.51 6.31
CA CYS A 36 -21.91 -1.41 7.24
C CYS A 36 -23.31 -1.50 7.85
N ASP A 37 -24.33 -1.92 7.09
CA ASP A 37 -25.68 -2.14 7.62
C ASP A 37 -25.69 -3.26 8.66
N TRP A 38 -25.02 -4.38 8.37
CA TRP A 38 -24.87 -5.48 9.33
C TRP A 38 -24.12 -5.03 10.58
N LEU A 39 -23.02 -4.28 10.41
CA LEU A 39 -22.24 -3.74 11.52
C LEU A 39 -23.08 -2.80 12.39
N THR A 40 -23.72 -1.82 11.77
CA THR A 40 -24.55 -0.82 12.47
C THR A 40 -25.70 -1.50 13.21
N GLY A 41 -26.42 -2.41 12.55
CA GLY A 41 -27.52 -3.15 13.14
C GLY A 41 -27.08 -4.06 14.30
N ALA A 42 -25.91 -4.69 14.17
CA ALA A 42 -25.35 -5.51 15.25
C ALA A 42 -24.94 -4.67 16.47
N VAL A 43 -24.29 -3.52 16.24
CA VAL A 43 -23.81 -2.57 17.27
C VAL A 43 -24.95 -1.86 17.97
N ALA A 44 -25.99 -1.46 17.25
CA ALA A 44 -27.20 -0.86 17.82
C ALA A 44 -27.83 -1.76 18.89
N ARG A 45 -27.81 -3.09 18.69
CA ARG A 45 -28.37 -4.09 19.61
C ARG A 45 -27.52 -4.38 20.84
N GLN A 46 -26.27 -3.90 20.94
CA GLN A 46 -25.42 -4.19 22.11
C GLN A 46 -25.47 -3.04 23.11
N GLU A 47 -26.30 -3.17 24.15
CA GLU A 47 -26.55 -2.14 25.17
C GLU A 47 -25.33 -1.80 26.04
N SER A 48 -24.39 -2.75 26.20
CA SER A 48 -23.21 -2.55 27.06
C SER A 48 -21.90 -3.03 26.41
N PHE A 49 -20.78 -2.47 26.90
CA PHE A 49 -19.43 -2.86 26.47
C PHE A 49 -19.18 -4.36 26.67
N GLY A 50 -19.61 -4.94 27.80
CA GLY A 50 -19.42 -6.36 28.09
C GLY A 50 -20.06 -7.28 27.05
N GLN A 51 -21.21 -6.88 26.47
CA GLN A 51 -21.88 -7.66 25.43
C GLN A 51 -21.08 -7.73 24.13
N THR A 52 -20.16 -6.79 23.89
CA THR A 52 -19.29 -6.80 22.71
C THR A 52 -18.11 -7.75 22.86
N LEU A 53 -17.84 -8.29 24.06
CA LEU A 53 -16.78 -9.29 24.26
C LEU A 53 -17.10 -10.62 23.54
N LYS A 54 -18.38 -10.94 23.35
CA LYS A 54 -18.79 -12.12 22.56
C LYS A 54 -18.40 -12.02 21.08
N TRP A 55 -18.04 -10.82 20.62
CA TRP A 55 -17.55 -10.56 19.27
C TRP A 55 -16.06 -10.74 19.10
N TRP A 56 -15.34 -11.05 20.19
CA TRP A 56 -13.92 -11.36 20.11
C TRP A 56 -13.66 -12.57 19.23
N ALA A 57 -14.55 -13.57 19.30
CA ALA A 57 -14.50 -14.77 18.48
C ALA A 57 -15.93 -15.21 18.12
N GLY A 58 -16.17 -15.56 16.85
CA GLY A 58 -17.45 -16.07 16.39
C GLY A 58 -18.18 -15.09 15.44
N PRO A 59 -19.49 -15.28 15.23
CA PRO A 59 -20.27 -14.43 14.33
C PRO A 59 -20.27 -12.99 14.85
N TRP A 60 -19.66 -12.11 14.08
CA TRP A 60 -19.38 -10.74 14.51
C TRP A 60 -20.63 -9.85 14.38
N CYS A 61 -20.80 -9.23 13.21
CA CYS A 61 -22.00 -8.50 12.83
C CYS A 61 -22.93 -9.32 11.92
N TYR A 62 -22.45 -10.45 11.43
CA TYR A 62 -23.15 -11.34 10.51
C TYR A 62 -23.03 -12.80 10.98
N GLU A 63 -24.16 -13.46 11.18
CA GLU A 63 -24.25 -14.79 11.83
C GLU A 63 -23.48 -15.89 11.12
N ARG A 64 -23.21 -15.74 9.81
CA ARG A 64 -22.57 -16.80 9.01
C ARG A 64 -21.05 -16.66 8.91
N ILE A 65 -20.47 -15.55 9.35
CA ILE A 65 -19.04 -15.29 9.17
C ILE A 65 -18.35 -15.16 10.53
N PRO A 66 -17.63 -16.20 10.98
CA PRO A 66 -16.85 -16.14 12.19
C PRO A 66 -15.58 -15.30 11.98
N TYR A 67 -15.44 -14.23 12.77
CA TYR A 67 -14.25 -13.40 12.80
C TYR A 67 -13.57 -13.46 14.17
N TYR A 68 -12.27 -13.19 14.18
CA TYR A 68 -11.51 -12.92 15.40
C TYR A 68 -10.98 -11.49 15.36
N ARG A 69 -11.74 -10.54 15.92
CA ARG A 69 -11.41 -9.10 15.89
C ARG A 69 -11.78 -8.38 17.19
N PRO A 70 -11.08 -8.67 18.31
CA PRO A 70 -11.39 -8.10 19.61
C PRO A 70 -11.44 -6.56 19.61
N LEU A 71 -10.34 -5.89 19.27
CA LEU A 71 -10.27 -4.43 19.37
C LEU A 71 -11.12 -3.72 18.32
N THR A 72 -11.24 -4.26 17.11
CA THR A 72 -12.13 -3.72 16.07
C THR A 72 -13.58 -3.64 16.55
N SER A 73 -14.06 -4.70 17.18
CA SER A 73 -15.43 -4.78 17.71
C SER A 73 -15.68 -3.75 18.79
N LEU A 74 -14.73 -3.62 19.72
CA LEU A 74 -14.79 -2.64 20.80
C LEU A 74 -14.74 -1.21 20.26
N PHE A 75 -13.90 -0.98 19.25
CA PHE A 75 -13.71 0.32 18.63
C PHE A 75 -14.98 0.80 17.92
N PHE A 76 -15.61 -0.04 17.09
CA PHE A 76 -16.86 0.33 16.43
C PHE A 76 -18.02 0.51 17.39
N TRP A 77 -18.10 -0.30 18.46
CA TRP A 77 -19.10 -0.08 19.49
C TRP A 77 -18.91 1.27 20.17
N TRP A 78 -17.68 1.63 20.51
CA TRP A 78 -17.38 2.91 21.15
C TRP A 78 -17.71 4.09 20.22
N GLU A 79 -17.31 4.05 18.95
CA GLU A 79 -17.62 5.10 17.97
C GLU A 79 -19.14 5.25 17.81
N TYR A 80 -19.87 4.14 17.64
CA TYR A 80 -21.31 4.17 17.49
C TYR A 80 -22.01 4.75 18.74
N ARG A 81 -21.55 4.39 19.94
CA ARG A 81 -22.11 4.93 21.19
C ARG A 81 -21.79 6.40 21.38
N ALA A 82 -20.63 6.86 20.94
CA ALA A 82 -20.23 8.26 21.04
C ALA A 82 -20.98 9.16 20.03
N PHE A 83 -21.25 8.65 18.82
CA PHE A 83 -21.71 9.49 17.70
C PHE A 83 -23.13 9.19 17.21
N GLY A 84 -23.70 8.03 17.58
CA GLY A 84 -25.03 7.60 17.17
C GLY A 84 -25.12 7.07 15.73
N PRO A 85 -26.31 6.62 15.29
CA PRO A 85 -26.53 6.11 13.93
C PRO A 85 -26.28 7.16 12.84
N ASP A 86 -26.55 8.44 13.14
CA ASP A 86 -26.31 9.57 12.24
C ASP A 86 -24.90 10.17 12.39
N GLY A 87 -23.99 9.41 13.04
CA GLY A 87 -22.64 9.83 13.40
C GLY A 87 -21.64 9.96 12.24
N LEU A 88 -22.09 9.92 10.97
CA LEU A 88 -21.21 9.83 9.79
C LEU A 88 -20.12 10.90 9.75
N ARG A 89 -20.45 12.16 10.09
CA ARG A 89 -19.45 13.25 10.14
C ARG A 89 -18.29 12.93 11.09
N TRP A 90 -18.62 12.30 12.22
CA TRP A 90 -17.67 11.97 13.27
C TRP A 90 -16.89 10.70 12.95
N PHE A 91 -17.54 9.68 12.38
CA PHE A 91 -16.84 8.51 11.84
C PHE A 91 -15.80 8.91 10.79
N THR A 92 -16.18 9.83 9.89
CA THR A 92 -15.29 10.36 8.86
C THR A 92 -14.12 11.14 9.48
N LEU A 93 -14.37 11.94 10.51
CA LEU A 93 -13.33 12.65 11.24
C LEU A 93 -12.35 11.68 11.92
N VAL A 94 -12.84 10.67 12.64
CA VAL A 94 -11.99 9.67 13.30
C VAL A 94 -11.16 8.91 12.27
N HIS A 95 -11.76 8.56 11.13
CA HIS A 95 -11.04 7.90 10.05
C HIS A 95 -9.93 8.80 9.47
N LEU A 96 -10.20 10.09 9.21
CA LEU A 96 -9.20 11.06 8.79
C LEU A 96 -8.06 11.17 9.81
N LEU A 97 -8.38 11.31 11.10
CA LEU A 97 -7.39 11.38 12.17
C LEU A 97 -6.55 10.10 12.25
N SER A 98 -7.17 8.93 12.07
CA SER A 98 -6.49 7.63 12.03
C SER A 98 -5.53 7.53 10.84
N HIS A 99 -5.93 8.07 9.68
CA HIS A 99 -5.06 8.17 8.52
C HIS A 99 -3.84 9.06 8.80
N LEU A 100 -4.04 10.26 9.37
CA LEU A 100 -2.95 11.19 9.70
C LEU A 100 -2.01 10.63 10.78
N LEU A 101 -2.57 9.93 11.78
CA LEU A 101 -1.78 9.19 12.77
C LEU A 101 -0.89 8.16 12.07
N THR A 102 -1.46 7.39 11.14
CA THR A 102 -0.70 6.36 10.45
C THR A 102 0.39 6.97 9.55
N VAL A 103 0.09 8.05 8.83
CA VAL A 103 1.09 8.83 8.07
C VAL A 103 2.21 9.32 8.96
N SER A 104 1.91 9.79 10.17
CA SER A 104 2.91 10.23 11.14
C SER A 104 3.81 9.09 11.62
N LEU A 105 3.23 7.92 11.90
CA LEU A 105 3.96 6.73 12.33
C LEU A 105 4.83 6.16 11.19
N VAL A 106 4.31 6.14 9.95
CA VAL A 106 5.06 5.74 8.76
C VAL A 106 6.21 6.72 8.50
N LEU A 107 5.98 8.03 8.63
CA LEU A 107 7.04 9.02 8.56
C LEU A 107 8.13 8.76 9.61
N GLY A 108 7.73 8.55 10.86
CA GLY A 108 8.66 8.20 11.95
C GLY A 108 9.48 6.96 11.62
N LEU A 109 8.83 5.88 11.18
CA LEU A 109 9.46 4.64 10.76
C LEU A 109 10.45 4.84 9.60
N LEU A 110 10.02 5.51 8.52
CA LEU A 110 10.84 5.64 7.31
C LEU A 110 12.01 6.61 7.52
N VAL A 111 11.81 7.69 8.28
CA VAL A 111 12.91 8.58 8.70
C VAL A 111 13.89 7.83 9.58
N GLU A 112 13.40 6.97 10.47
CA GLU A 112 14.26 6.08 11.24
C GLU A 112 15.04 5.21 10.27
N VAL A 113 14.41 4.34 9.48
CA VAL A 113 15.09 3.33 8.65
C VAL A 113 16.01 3.92 7.56
N MET A 114 15.59 5.00 6.90
CA MET A 114 16.22 5.50 5.67
C MET A 114 16.87 6.89 5.80
N GLY A 115 16.69 7.55 6.94
CA GLY A 115 17.10 8.94 7.13
C GLY A 115 16.04 9.96 6.67
N ARG A 116 16.25 11.23 7.06
CA ARG A 116 15.22 12.28 6.96
C ARG A 116 14.72 12.54 5.54
N ALA A 117 15.61 12.77 4.57
CA ALA A 117 15.22 13.17 3.22
C ALA A 117 14.48 12.06 2.47
N ARG A 118 15.09 10.86 2.40
CA ARG A 118 14.51 9.68 1.73
C ARG A 118 13.22 9.23 2.43
N GLY A 119 13.26 9.14 3.76
CA GLY A 119 12.12 8.71 4.56
C GLY A 119 10.91 9.64 4.43
N ALA A 120 11.14 10.95 4.40
CA ALA A 120 10.07 11.92 4.21
C ALA A 120 9.48 11.92 2.80
N LEU A 121 10.32 11.81 1.76
CA LEU A 121 9.82 11.69 0.40
C LEU A 121 8.96 10.42 0.24
N ALA A 122 9.45 9.29 0.75
CA ALA A 122 8.72 8.02 0.74
C ALA A 122 7.40 8.11 1.50
N ALA A 123 7.40 8.70 2.70
CA ALA A 123 6.19 8.93 3.48
C ALA A 123 5.20 9.87 2.79
N GLY A 124 5.68 10.90 2.09
CA GLY A 124 4.85 11.81 1.29
C GLY A 124 4.18 11.11 0.11
N LEU A 125 4.94 10.29 -0.64
CA LEU A 125 4.39 9.48 -1.73
C LEU A 125 3.35 8.47 -1.23
N PHE A 126 3.66 7.80 -0.11
CA PHE A 126 2.71 6.93 0.56
C PHE A 126 1.44 7.70 0.98
N ALA A 127 1.59 8.87 1.61
CA ALA A 127 0.45 9.69 2.05
C ALA A 127 -0.45 10.08 0.86
N LEU A 128 0.13 10.45 -0.28
CA LEU A 128 -0.62 10.78 -1.49
C LEU A 128 -1.37 9.58 -2.10
N ALA A 129 -0.78 8.39 -2.04
CA ALA A 129 -1.33 7.18 -2.67
C ALA A 129 -2.36 6.47 -1.79
N ALA A 130 -2.14 6.45 -0.48
CA ALA A 130 -2.90 5.63 0.47
C ALA A 130 -4.41 5.91 0.49
N PRO A 131 -4.91 7.17 0.45
CA PRO A 131 -6.34 7.48 0.45
C PRO A 131 -7.14 6.93 -0.74
N ARG A 132 -6.49 6.69 -1.88
CA ARG A 132 -7.16 6.10 -3.05
C ARG A 132 -7.64 4.68 -2.75
N GLY A 133 -6.86 3.90 -2.01
CA GLY A 133 -7.24 2.54 -1.62
C GLY A 133 -8.26 2.46 -0.48
N PHE A 134 -8.74 3.58 0.05
CA PHE A 134 -9.67 3.64 1.19
C PHE A 134 -10.95 4.42 0.88
N GLY A 135 -11.16 4.79 -0.40
CA GLY A 135 -12.28 5.65 -0.77
C GLY A 135 -12.23 7.06 -0.18
N LEU A 136 -11.18 7.43 0.59
CA LEU A 136 -11.02 8.78 1.14
C LEU A 136 -10.87 9.84 0.07
N GLY A 137 -10.51 9.44 -1.16
CA GLY A 137 -10.48 10.25 -2.39
C GLY A 137 -11.83 10.36 -3.12
N ASN A 138 -12.86 9.63 -2.70
CA ASN A 138 -14.16 9.56 -3.37
C ASN A 138 -15.30 9.90 -2.40
N ILE A 139 -16.05 10.94 -2.74
CA ILE A 139 -17.20 11.43 -1.95
C ILE A 139 -18.22 10.30 -1.70
N GLU A 140 -18.45 9.41 -2.66
CA GLU A 140 -19.45 8.33 -2.56
C GLU A 140 -19.11 7.22 -1.56
N SER A 141 -17.89 7.23 -0.98
CA SER A 141 -17.33 6.11 -0.21
C SER A 141 -17.26 6.35 1.30
N ALA A 142 -17.90 7.39 1.85
CA ALA A 142 -17.74 7.77 3.26
C ALA A 142 -18.22 6.70 4.27
N PHE A 143 -19.34 6.04 4.03
CA PHE A 143 -19.85 4.98 4.91
C PHE A 143 -19.06 3.66 4.78
N PRO A 144 -18.65 3.24 3.56
CA PRO A 144 -17.59 2.23 3.40
C PRO A 144 -16.30 2.59 4.16
N ALA A 145 -15.87 3.86 4.16
CA ALA A 145 -14.65 4.25 4.86
C ALA A 145 -14.72 3.98 6.37
N TRP A 146 -15.89 4.12 7.02
CA TRP A 146 -16.01 3.81 8.45
C TRP A 146 -15.69 2.34 8.77
N LYS A 147 -16.21 1.36 8.01
CA LYS A 147 -15.89 -0.07 8.25
C LYS A 147 -14.40 -0.38 8.06
N ASP A 148 -13.68 0.45 7.32
CA ASP A 148 -12.26 0.29 7.03
C ASP A 148 -11.36 0.96 8.07
N SER A 149 -11.91 1.67 9.06
CA SER A 149 -11.11 2.26 10.15
C SER A 149 -10.27 1.22 10.88
N CYS A 150 -10.74 -0.03 11.00
CA CYS A 150 -9.97 -1.10 11.63
C CYS A 150 -8.68 -1.46 10.86
N ASP A 151 -8.66 -1.27 9.54
CA ASP A 151 -7.48 -1.49 8.70
C ASP A 151 -6.45 -0.41 8.94
N LEU A 152 -6.91 0.84 9.06
CA LEU A 152 -6.04 1.96 9.43
C LEU A 152 -5.46 1.78 10.84
N TRP A 153 -6.26 1.38 11.83
CA TRP A 153 -5.76 1.15 13.18
C TRP A 153 -4.80 -0.05 13.25
N CYS A 154 -5.07 -1.11 12.50
CA CYS A 154 -4.12 -2.19 12.32
C CYS A 154 -2.81 -1.67 11.69
N ALA A 155 -2.88 -0.90 10.61
CA ALA A 155 -1.71 -0.34 9.93
C ALA A 155 -0.93 0.64 10.82
N ALA A 156 -1.62 1.49 11.59
CA ALA A 156 -1.04 2.37 12.61
C ALA A 156 -0.29 1.56 13.65
N SER A 157 -0.90 0.51 14.17
CA SER A 157 -0.28 -0.37 15.17
C SER A 157 0.94 -1.10 14.62
N VAL A 158 0.89 -1.58 13.37
CA VAL A 158 2.05 -2.17 12.68
C VAL A 158 3.16 -1.14 12.48
N ALA A 159 2.85 0.04 11.93
CA ALA A 159 3.83 1.10 11.69
C ALA A 159 4.46 1.59 13.00
N GLY A 160 3.66 1.80 14.04
CA GLY A 160 4.12 2.17 15.37
C GLY A 160 4.98 1.08 16.00
N SER A 161 4.58 -0.18 15.90
CA SER A 161 5.37 -1.32 16.36
C SER A 161 6.75 -1.33 15.69
N LEU A 162 6.80 -1.22 14.37
CA LEU A 162 8.05 -1.25 13.61
C LEU A 162 8.90 0.00 13.85
N TRP A 163 8.28 1.17 14.06
CA TRP A 163 8.99 2.40 14.41
C TRP A 163 9.67 2.29 15.78
N CYS A 164 8.92 1.84 16.80
CA CYS A 164 9.47 1.56 18.13
C CYS A 164 10.57 0.49 18.06
N PHE A 165 10.38 -0.55 17.25
CA PHE A 165 11.40 -1.59 17.03
C PHE A 165 12.68 -1.02 16.44
N ALA A 166 12.58 -0.27 15.32
CA ALA A 166 13.71 0.36 14.67
C ALA A 166 14.48 1.28 15.62
N ARG A 167 13.78 2.13 16.38
CA ARG A 167 14.38 3.00 17.40
C ARG A 167 15.01 2.19 18.53
N ALA A 168 14.39 1.10 18.96
CA ALA A 168 14.94 0.24 20.00
C ALA A 168 16.25 -0.42 19.56
N LEU A 169 16.34 -0.89 18.31
CA LEU A 169 17.56 -1.46 17.74
C LEU A 169 18.71 -0.43 17.67
N ARG A 170 18.39 0.85 17.45
CA ARG A 170 19.38 1.93 17.45
C ARG A 170 19.83 2.35 18.84
N LEU A 171 18.88 2.50 19.75
CA LEU A 171 19.12 3.07 21.09
C LEU A 171 19.40 2.02 22.16
N GLY A 172 19.27 0.72 21.85
CA GLY A 172 19.37 -0.37 22.84
C GLY A 172 18.28 -0.33 23.92
N SER A 173 17.14 0.32 23.65
CA SER A 173 16.11 0.58 24.68
C SER A 173 15.12 -0.56 24.82
N ARG A 174 15.13 -1.25 25.98
CA ARG A 174 14.15 -2.29 26.32
C ARG A 174 12.71 -1.76 26.40
N ARG A 175 12.52 -0.51 26.85
CA ARG A 175 11.19 0.12 26.94
C ARG A 175 10.55 0.24 25.57
N LEU A 176 11.33 0.62 24.56
CA LEU A 176 10.87 0.71 23.17
C LEU A 176 10.59 -0.68 22.56
N LEU A 177 11.34 -1.71 22.95
CA LEU A 177 11.01 -3.09 22.56
C LEU A 177 9.68 -3.54 23.16
N VAL A 178 9.44 -3.30 24.45
CA VAL A 178 8.16 -3.62 25.09
C VAL A 178 7.02 -2.87 24.38
N ALA A 179 7.17 -1.56 24.15
CA ALA A 179 6.17 -0.78 23.42
C ALA A 179 5.91 -1.35 22.01
N SER A 180 6.97 -1.75 21.31
CA SER A 180 6.89 -2.35 19.99
C SER A 180 6.10 -3.67 19.99
N LEU A 181 6.39 -4.57 20.93
CA LEU A 181 5.68 -5.84 21.06
C LEU A 181 4.22 -5.63 21.47
N SER A 182 3.94 -4.68 22.38
CA SER A 182 2.57 -4.34 22.77
C SER A 182 1.75 -3.79 21.59
N LEU A 183 2.34 -2.90 20.78
CA LEU A 183 1.70 -2.40 19.56
C LEU A 183 1.48 -3.52 18.53
N PHE A 184 2.36 -4.51 18.47
CA PHE A 184 2.14 -5.67 17.60
C PHE A 184 0.98 -6.54 18.09
N VAL A 185 0.88 -6.80 19.40
CA VAL A 185 -0.29 -7.49 19.97
C VAL A 185 -1.58 -6.73 19.67
N MET A 186 -1.56 -5.40 19.83
CA MET A 186 -2.68 -4.54 19.44
C MET A 186 -3.04 -4.71 17.96
N ALA A 187 -2.06 -4.71 17.05
CA ALA A 187 -2.31 -4.95 15.61
C ALA A 187 -2.99 -6.31 15.34
N LEU A 188 -2.52 -7.38 15.99
CA LEU A 188 -3.08 -8.74 15.86
C LEU A 188 -4.55 -8.82 16.31
N THR A 189 -4.98 -7.94 17.21
CA THR A 189 -6.38 -7.88 17.68
C THR A 189 -7.29 -7.02 16.80
N PHE A 190 -6.75 -6.25 15.84
CA PHE A 190 -7.55 -5.53 14.84
C PHE A 190 -7.82 -6.38 13.60
N LYS A 191 -6.75 -6.89 12.96
CA LYS A 191 -6.88 -7.56 11.66
C LYS A 191 -5.76 -8.55 11.37
N GLU A 192 -6.10 -9.55 10.55
CA GLU A 192 -5.22 -10.64 10.13
C GLU A 192 -3.97 -10.17 9.38
N MET A 193 -4.05 -9.04 8.67
CA MET A 193 -2.89 -8.54 7.94
C MET A 193 -1.70 -8.22 8.85
N ALA A 194 -1.92 -8.02 10.15
CA ALA A 194 -0.85 -7.84 11.14
C ALA A 194 0.13 -9.02 11.20
N TYR A 195 -0.26 -10.24 10.81
CA TYR A 195 0.62 -11.42 10.80
C TYR A 195 1.85 -11.29 9.89
N VAL A 196 1.91 -10.29 9.02
CA VAL A 196 3.12 -9.97 8.24
C VAL A 196 4.22 -9.30 9.08
N THR A 197 3.86 -8.69 10.20
CA THR A 197 4.76 -7.84 11.00
C THR A 197 6.08 -8.53 11.41
N PRO A 198 6.13 -9.83 11.77
CA PRO A 198 7.41 -10.51 12.06
C PRO A 198 8.38 -10.49 10.86
N VAL A 199 7.87 -10.67 9.64
CA VAL A 199 8.67 -10.58 8.41
C VAL A 199 9.12 -9.14 8.18
N LEU A 200 8.23 -8.15 8.37
CA LEU A 200 8.60 -6.74 8.24
C LEU A 200 9.62 -6.31 9.31
N ALA A 201 9.55 -6.86 10.52
CA ALA A 201 10.53 -6.65 11.58
C ALA A 201 11.88 -7.25 11.19
N ALA A 202 11.90 -8.47 10.64
CA ALA A 202 13.12 -9.08 10.10
C ALA A 202 13.75 -8.23 8.98
N LEU A 203 12.94 -7.75 8.03
CA LEU A 203 13.37 -6.86 6.95
C LEU A 203 13.90 -5.53 7.50
N THR A 204 13.24 -4.95 8.51
CA THR A 204 13.68 -3.72 9.18
C THR A 204 15.04 -3.92 9.87
N ALA A 205 15.20 -5.02 10.63
CA ALA A 205 16.47 -5.37 11.26
C ALA A 205 17.57 -5.64 10.22
N TRP A 206 17.25 -6.31 9.11
CA TRP A 206 18.19 -6.54 8.00
C TRP A 206 18.62 -5.22 7.36
N ARG A 207 17.69 -4.31 7.09
CA ARG A 207 18.01 -3.00 6.50
C ARG A 207 18.87 -2.13 7.41
N LEU A 208 18.66 -2.23 8.73
CA LEU A 208 19.48 -1.55 9.73
C LEU A 208 20.82 -2.24 10.01
N GLY A 209 21.11 -3.40 9.40
CA GLY A 209 22.33 -4.16 9.64
C GLY A 209 22.38 -4.83 11.02
N ARG A 210 21.23 -5.02 11.67
CA ARG A 210 21.08 -5.52 13.04
C ARG A 210 20.53 -6.95 13.13
N LEU A 211 20.12 -7.54 12.00
CA LEU A 211 19.54 -8.88 11.99
C LEU A 211 20.45 -9.95 12.61
N GLY A 212 21.78 -9.83 12.54
CA GLY A 212 22.71 -10.77 13.16
C GLY A 212 22.74 -10.71 14.69
N VAL A 213 22.66 -9.50 15.25
CA VAL A 213 22.82 -9.24 16.69
C VAL A 213 21.50 -9.41 17.43
N ASP A 214 20.41 -8.99 16.82
CA ASP A 214 19.10 -8.85 17.49
C ASP A 214 18.09 -9.93 17.09
N ARG A 215 18.57 -11.11 16.66
CA ARG A 215 17.73 -12.26 16.21
C ARG A 215 16.66 -12.64 17.22
N ARG A 216 16.97 -12.60 18.52
CA ARG A 216 16.03 -12.95 19.60
C ARG A 216 14.79 -12.06 19.60
N TRP A 217 14.93 -10.78 19.24
CA TRP A 217 13.80 -9.86 19.23
C TRP A 217 12.92 -10.08 18.01
N VAL A 218 13.51 -10.35 16.84
CA VAL A 218 12.75 -10.81 15.67
C VAL A 218 12.03 -12.13 15.99
N ALA A 219 12.69 -13.07 16.66
CA ALA A 219 12.07 -14.32 17.09
C ALA A 219 10.88 -14.09 18.05
N ALA A 220 10.92 -13.07 18.91
CA ALA A 220 9.80 -12.71 19.77
C ALA A 220 8.56 -12.29 18.96
N PHE A 221 8.72 -11.56 17.85
CA PHE A 221 7.60 -11.28 16.93
C PHE A 221 7.02 -12.55 16.34
N PHE A 222 7.87 -13.47 15.86
CA PHE A 222 7.38 -14.76 15.33
C PHE A 222 6.66 -15.59 16.40
N ALA A 223 7.20 -15.63 17.62
CA ALA A 223 6.58 -16.34 18.73
C ALA A 223 5.21 -15.76 19.10
N LEU A 224 5.08 -14.43 19.17
CA LEU A 224 3.79 -13.76 19.42
C LEU A 224 2.79 -14.01 18.29
N ALA A 225 3.24 -13.95 17.03
CA ALA A 225 2.40 -14.27 15.88
C ALA A 225 1.90 -15.73 15.94
N ALA A 226 2.78 -16.68 16.23
CA ALA A 226 2.42 -18.08 16.37
C ALA A 226 1.43 -18.30 17.52
N ALA A 227 1.69 -17.70 18.69
CA ALA A 227 0.80 -17.79 19.84
C ALA A 227 -0.59 -17.18 19.56
N ALA A 228 -0.64 -16.00 18.92
CA ALA A 228 -1.89 -15.37 18.53
C ALA A 228 -2.66 -16.19 17.47
N LEU A 229 -1.94 -16.81 16.52
CA LEU A 229 -2.54 -17.70 15.53
C LEU A 229 -3.14 -18.93 16.21
N LEU A 230 -2.40 -19.59 17.10
CA LEU A 230 -2.90 -20.75 17.85
C LEU A 230 -4.12 -20.39 18.71
N PHE A 231 -4.06 -19.26 19.40
CA PHE A 231 -5.19 -18.75 20.20
C PHE A 231 -6.41 -18.48 19.32
N ARG A 232 -6.21 -17.85 18.16
CA ARG A 232 -7.26 -17.59 17.18
C ARG A 232 -7.88 -18.89 16.66
N LEU A 233 -7.06 -19.88 16.31
CA LEU A 233 -7.53 -21.18 15.83
C LEU A 233 -8.40 -21.89 16.88
N TRP A 234 -7.94 -21.88 18.13
CA TRP A 234 -8.71 -22.40 19.26
C TRP A 234 -10.03 -21.63 19.44
N ALA A 235 -9.98 -20.30 19.47
CA ALA A 235 -11.15 -19.45 19.70
C ALA A 235 -12.21 -19.57 18.59
N LEU A 236 -11.80 -19.81 17.34
CA LEU A 236 -12.70 -19.99 16.20
C LEU A 236 -13.11 -21.45 15.96
N GLY A 237 -12.55 -22.42 16.71
CA GLY A 237 -12.75 -23.85 16.45
C GLY A 237 -12.17 -24.32 15.11
N GLY A 238 -11.19 -23.60 14.56
CA GLY A 238 -10.60 -23.87 13.25
C GLY A 238 -9.97 -22.63 12.61
N MET A 239 -9.70 -22.71 11.30
CA MET A 239 -9.07 -21.62 10.55
C MET A 239 -9.94 -20.34 10.44
N GLY A 240 -11.24 -20.44 10.75
CA GLY A 240 -12.20 -19.36 10.59
C GLY A 240 -12.67 -19.22 9.14
N TYR A 241 -13.20 -18.04 8.81
CA TYR A 241 -13.70 -17.77 7.48
C TYR A 241 -12.59 -17.46 6.46
N HIS A 242 -12.61 -18.17 5.33
CA HIS A 242 -11.71 -17.94 4.20
C HIS A 242 -12.51 -17.72 2.92
N TYR A 243 -12.60 -16.47 2.46
CA TYR A 243 -13.01 -16.19 1.08
C TYR A 243 -11.84 -16.46 0.13
N SER A 244 -12.12 -17.07 -1.02
CA SER A 244 -11.19 -17.38 -2.13
C SER A 244 -10.62 -18.80 -2.15
N THR A 245 -11.49 -19.79 -2.37
CA THR A 245 -11.09 -21.12 -2.90
C THR A 245 -10.97 -21.11 -4.43
N ASN A 246 -11.37 -20.04 -5.11
CA ASN A 246 -11.50 -19.96 -6.57
C ASN A 246 -10.15 -19.83 -7.32
N GLY A 247 -9.02 -20.07 -6.66
CA GLY A 247 -7.68 -19.97 -7.27
C GLY A 247 -7.22 -18.54 -7.60
N ALA A 248 -8.09 -17.54 -7.75
CA ALA A 248 -7.76 -16.17 -8.22
C ALA A 248 -6.67 -15.40 -7.43
N TRP A 249 -6.23 -15.92 -6.29
CA TRP A 249 -5.18 -15.35 -5.47
C TRP A 249 -3.82 -15.27 -6.18
N HIS A 250 -3.44 -16.28 -6.97
CA HIS A 250 -2.14 -16.28 -7.65
C HIS A 250 -2.09 -15.19 -8.73
N HIS A 251 -3.18 -15.03 -9.47
CA HIS A 251 -3.35 -13.96 -10.44
C HIS A 251 -3.20 -12.59 -9.76
N ARG A 252 -3.93 -12.34 -8.67
CA ARG A 252 -3.84 -11.06 -7.92
C ARG A 252 -2.45 -10.80 -7.35
N LEU A 253 -1.79 -11.82 -6.80
CA LEU A 253 -0.44 -11.67 -6.29
C LEU A 253 0.52 -11.24 -7.40
N LEU A 254 0.46 -11.88 -8.57
CA LEU A 254 1.26 -11.48 -9.73
C LEU A 254 0.96 -10.05 -10.16
N LEU A 255 -0.31 -9.69 -10.28
CA LEU A 255 -0.75 -8.33 -10.63
C LEU A 255 -0.20 -7.26 -9.68
N LEU A 256 -0.31 -7.50 -8.37
CA LEU A 256 0.05 -6.52 -7.35
C LEU A 256 1.55 -6.50 -7.06
N ALA A 257 2.24 -7.64 -7.19
CA ALA A 257 3.68 -7.77 -6.90
C ALA A 257 4.56 -7.31 -8.06
N VAL A 258 4.14 -7.55 -9.30
CA VAL A 258 4.93 -7.18 -10.49
C VAL A 258 4.51 -5.81 -11.02
N GLY A 259 3.31 -5.35 -10.66
CA GLY A 259 2.83 -4.00 -10.97
C GLY A 259 2.16 -3.90 -12.36
N PRO A 260 2.05 -2.68 -12.91
CA PRO A 260 1.29 -2.39 -14.11
C PRO A 260 1.64 -3.26 -15.34
N PRO A 261 2.92 -3.56 -15.64
CA PRO A 261 3.26 -4.42 -16.79
C PRO A 261 2.66 -5.83 -16.71
N ALA A 262 2.64 -6.44 -15.52
CA ALA A 262 2.01 -7.75 -15.36
C ALA A 262 0.50 -7.67 -15.42
N ARG A 263 -0.09 -6.52 -15.04
CA ARG A 263 -1.53 -6.28 -15.21
C ARG A 263 -1.94 -6.22 -16.67
N ALA A 264 -1.21 -5.46 -17.48
CA ALA A 264 -1.37 -5.45 -18.92
C ALA A 264 -1.27 -6.89 -19.48
N ALA A 265 -0.20 -7.62 -19.12
CA ALA A 265 0.03 -8.97 -19.62
C ALA A 265 -1.03 -9.99 -19.18
N ALA A 266 -1.42 -10.01 -17.90
CA ALA A 266 -2.33 -11.02 -17.37
C ALA A 266 -3.79 -10.79 -17.82
N ASN A 267 -4.16 -9.53 -18.10
CA ASN A 267 -5.45 -9.20 -18.71
C ASN A 267 -5.45 -9.37 -20.24
N LEU A 268 -4.35 -9.83 -20.84
CA LEU A 268 -4.14 -9.93 -22.30
C LEU A 268 -4.25 -8.59 -23.03
N ASP A 269 -4.20 -7.47 -22.30
CA ASP A 269 -4.17 -6.11 -22.83
C ASP A 269 -2.72 -5.64 -22.91
N LEU A 270 -2.02 -6.11 -23.94
CA LEU A 270 -0.61 -5.79 -24.17
C LEU A 270 -0.43 -4.41 -24.83
N LEU A 271 -1.50 -3.68 -25.11
CA LEU A 271 -1.43 -2.41 -25.84
C LEU A 271 -0.56 -1.36 -25.13
N PRO A 272 -0.68 -1.13 -23.80
CA PRO A 272 0.17 -0.16 -23.11
C PRO A 272 1.66 -0.55 -23.16
N LEU A 273 1.97 -1.83 -22.99
CA LEU A 273 3.34 -2.34 -23.05
C LEU A 273 3.92 -2.24 -24.46
N SER A 274 3.11 -2.51 -25.46
CA SER A 274 3.48 -2.43 -26.87
C SER A 274 3.82 -1.01 -27.29
N LEU A 275 3.03 -0.03 -26.84
CA LEU A 275 3.30 1.39 -27.08
C LEU A 275 4.62 1.83 -26.45
N VAL A 276 4.91 1.40 -25.22
CA VAL A 276 6.20 1.63 -24.55
C VAL A 276 7.36 1.07 -25.37
N LEU A 277 7.24 -0.15 -25.90
CA LEU A 277 8.27 -0.79 -26.71
C LEU A 277 8.49 -0.08 -28.05
N VAL A 278 7.43 0.40 -28.71
CA VAL A 278 7.54 1.22 -29.93
C VAL A 278 8.28 2.53 -29.65
N ILE A 279 7.90 3.25 -28.59
CA ILE A 279 8.58 4.51 -28.19
C ILE A 279 10.06 4.24 -27.88
N ALA A 280 10.34 3.18 -27.12
CA ALA A 280 11.72 2.77 -26.85
C ALA A 280 12.49 2.46 -28.14
N GLY A 281 11.84 1.81 -29.12
CA GLY A 281 12.41 1.55 -30.43
C GLY A 281 12.81 2.83 -31.17
N VAL A 282 11.93 3.83 -31.21
CA VAL A 282 12.20 5.14 -31.83
C VAL A 282 13.39 5.82 -31.14
N VAL A 283 13.38 5.89 -29.80
CA VAL A 283 14.47 6.51 -29.02
C VAL A 283 15.81 5.81 -29.26
N LEU A 284 15.83 4.48 -29.28
CA LEU A 284 17.03 3.70 -29.58
C LEU A 284 17.52 3.94 -31.01
N GLY A 285 16.60 4.08 -31.97
CA GLY A 285 16.93 4.39 -33.37
C GLY A 285 17.60 5.75 -33.51
N MET A 286 17.04 6.77 -32.86
CA MET A 286 17.63 8.12 -32.82
C MET A 286 19.01 8.13 -32.15
N ALA A 287 19.24 7.25 -31.17
CA ALA A 287 20.54 7.08 -30.53
C ALA A 287 21.54 6.19 -31.32
N GLY A 288 21.21 5.81 -32.56
CA GLY A 288 22.07 4.99 -33.43
C GLY A 288 22.10 3.49 -33.07
N ARG A 289 21.29 3.02 -32.11
CA ARG A 289 21.25 1.62 -31.66
C ARG A 289 20.28 0.80 -32.50
N ARG A 290 20.60 0.63 -33.79
CA ARG A 290 19.72 0.05 -34.81
C ARG A 290 19.12 -1.31 -34.44
N LEU A 291 19.92 -2.26 -33.95
CA LEU A 291 19.43 -3.59 -33.59
C LEU A 291 18.42 -3.53 -32.44
N GLY A 292 18.73 -2.78 -31.37
CA GLY A 292 17.82 -2.61 -30.24
C GLY A 292 16.52 -1.91 -30.65
N ALA A 293 16.62 -0.92 -31.54
CA ALA A 293 15.46 -0.23 -32.11
C ALA A 293 14.53 -1.19 -32.85
N LEU A 294 15.09 -2.02 -33.75
CA LEU A 294 14.35 -3.01 -34.52
C LEU A 294 13.68 -4.05 -33.62
N VAL A 295 14.40 -4.59 -32.65
CA VAL A 295 13.86 -5.59 -31.71
C VAL A 295 12.71 -4.99 -30.90
N ALA A 296 12.87 -3.79 -30.34
CA ALA A 296 11.83 -3.14 -29.55
C ALA A 296 10.58 -2.82 -30.39
N ALA A 297 10.77 -2.27 -31.60
CA ALA A 297 9.67 -2.00 -32.51
C ALA A 297 8.93 -3.27 -32.95
N ALA A 298 9.66 -4.35 -33.27
CA ALA A 298 9.08 -5.63 -33.66
C ALA A 298 8.28 -6.27 -32.52
N LEU A 299 8.82 -6.28 -31.29
CA LEU A 299 8.11 -6.78 -30.11
C LEU A 299 6.88 -5.93 -29.78
N GLY A 300 6.98 -4.60 -29.93
CA GLY A 300 5.83 -3.71 -29.77
C GLY A 300 4.74 -3.99 -30.81
N ALA A 301 5.08 -4.09 -32.09
CA ALA A 301 4.12 -4.42 -33.14
C ALA A 301 3.47 -5.80 -32.91
N ALA A 302 4.26 -6.82 -32.57
CA ALA A 302 3.76 -8.16 -32.27
C ALA A 302 2.82 -8.18 -31.05
N GLY A 303 3.17 -7.44 -29.99
CA GLY A 303 2.33 -7.31 -28.80
C GLY A 303 0.98 -6.64 -29.10
N THR A 304 0.98 -5.59 -29.93
CA THR A 304 -0.22 -4.90 -30.38
C THR A 304 -1.15 -5.85 -31.14
N VAL A 305 -0.61 -6.62 -32.10
CA VAL A 305 -1.39 -7.60 -32.88
C VAL A 305 -1.93 -8.70 -31.97
N ALA A 306 -1.09 -9.25 -31.08
CA ALA A 306 -1.50 -10.27 -30.13
C ALA A 306 -2.64 -9.79 -29.22
N SER A 307 -2.55 -8.55 -28.69
CA SER A 307 -3.60 -7.95 -27.87
C SER A 307 -4.91 -7.81 -28.64
N ALA A 308 -4.86 -7.34 -29.89
CA ALA A 308 -6.03 -7.20 -30.74
C ALA A 308 -6.73 -8.55 -30.96
N THR A 309 -5.94 -9.58 -31.31
CA THR A 309 -6.44 -10.93 -31.58
C THR A 309 -7.04 -11.56 -30.32
N LEU A 310 -6.37 -11.47 -29.17
CA LEU A 310 -6.83 -12.08 -27.93
C LEU A 310 -8.09 -11.42 -27.36
N LEU A 311 -8.24 -10.11 -27.55
CA LEU A 311 -9.39 -9.34 -27.08
C LEU A 311 -10.53 -9.25 -28.11
N GLY A 312 -10.36 -9.82 -29.31
CA GLY A 312 -11.34 -9.73 -30.39
C GLY A 312 -11.57 -8.31 -30.90
N ILE A 313 -10.57 -7.43 -30.79
CA ILE A 313 -10.67 -6.02 -31.20
C ILE A 313 -10.32 -5.93 -32.69
N PRO A 314 -11.18 -5.36 -33.54
CA PRO A 314 -10.85 -5.08 -34.94
C PRO A 314 -9.60 -4.19 -35.04
N VAL A 315 -8.72 -4.45 -36.01
CA VAL A 315 -7.48 -3.67 -36.20
C VAL A 315 -7.78 -2.17 -36.41
N THR A 316 -8.90 -1.85 -37.04
CA THR A 316 -9.38 -0.46 -37.22
C THR A 316 -9.65 0.25 -35.89
N ASP A 317 -10.20 -0.47 -34.92
CA ASP A 317 -10.55 0.06 -33.59
C ASP A 317 -9.30 0.21 -32.70
N LEU A 318 -8.24 -0.54 -33.02
CA LEU A 318 -6.98 -0.43 -32.31
C LEU A 318 -6.32 0.93 -32.52
N LEU A 319 -6.38 1.48 -33.74
CA LEU A 319 -5.91 2.84 -34.00
C LEU A 319 -6.70 3.86 -33.20
N PHE A 320 -8.02 3.71 -33.10
CA PHE A 320 -8.85 4.57 -32.27
C PHE A 320 -8.48 4.47 -30.80
N ARG A 321 -8.29 3.25 -30.25
CA ARG A 321 -7.83 3.05 -28.88
C ARG A 321 -6.46 3.66 -28.61
N LEU A 322 -5.53 3.60 -29.56
CA LEU A 322 -4.24 4.25 -29.46
C LEU A 322 -4.33 5.78 -29.42
N LEU A 323 -5.46 6.38 -29.82
CA LEU A 323 -5.68 7.82 -29.69
C LEU A 323 -6.36 8.20 -28.37
N MET A 324 -6.85 7.22 -27.60
CA MET A 324 -7.52 7.47 -26.32
C MET A 324 -6.51 7.92 -25.25
N PRO A 325 -6.74 9.06 -24.56
CA PRO A 325 -5.85 9.56 -23.51
C PRO A 325 -5.55 8.55 -22.39
N GLU A 326 -6.51 7.68 -22.08
CA GLU A 326 -6.41 6.66 -21.04
C GLU A 326 -5.30 5.64 -21.37
N VAL A 327 -5.20 5.22 -22.64
CA VAL A 327 -4.17 4.28 -23.10
C VAL A 327 -2.78 4.91 -22.99
N TRP A 328 -2.65 6.21 -23.31
CA TRP A 328 -1.39 6.94 -23.14
C TRP A 328 -1.01 7.12 -21.67
N ALA A 329 -1.98 7.41 -20.80
CA ALA A 329 -1.75 7.50 -19.37
C ALA A 329 -1.28 6.14 -18.80
N GLU A 330 -1.92 5.05 -19.21
CA GLU A 330 -1.52 3.70 -18.80
C GLU A 330 -0.16 3.30 -19.38
N ALA A 331 0.11 3.58 -20.66
CA ALA A 331 1.40 3.32 -21.29
C ALA A 331 2.53 4.13 -20.62
N ALA A 332 2.30 5.41 -20.32
CA ALA A 332 3.25 6.23 -19.56
C ALA A 332 3.50 5.63 -18.17
N HIS A 333 2.46 5.16 -17.50
CA HIS A 333 2.57 4.50 -16.19
C HIS A 333 3.35 3.17 -16.26
N VAL A 334 3.01 2.29 -17.21
CA VAL A 334 3.68 1.01 -17.48
C VAL A 334 5.14 1.23 -17.86
N GLY A 335 5.41 2.18 -18.77
CA GLY A 335 6.74 2.48 -19.26
C GLY A 335 7.64 3.08 -18.19
N LEU A 336 7.13 4.03 -17.41
CA LEU A 336 7.84 4.59 -16.27
C LEU A 336 8.16 3.50 -15.25
N PHE A 337 7.16 2.69 -14.86
CA PHE A 337 7.37 1.61 -13.91
C PHE A 337 8.40 0.59 -14.41
N GLY A 338 8.27 0.15 -15.67
CA GLY A 338 9.21 -0.78 -16.31
C GLY A 338 10.64 -0.24 -16.35
N LEU A 339 10.81 1.03 -16.69
CA LEU A 339 12.12 1.69 -16.68
C LEU A 339 12.73 1.72 -15.27
N LEU A 340 11.95 2.08 -14.25
CA LEU A 340 12.40 2.08 -12.86
C LEU A 340 12.74 0.66 -12.38
N ALA A 341 11.99 -0.35 -12.80
CA ALA A 341 12.24 -1.76 -12.49
C ALA A 341 13.53 -2.28 -13.14
N LEU A 342 13.75 -1.99 -14.43
CA LEU A 342 15.00 -2.35 -15.12
C LEU A 342 16.21 -1.68 -14.47
N ARG A 343 16.07 -0.40 -14.12
CA ARG A 343 17.11 0.34 -13.39
C ARG A 343 17.39 -0.29 -12.02
N HIS A 344 16.35 -0.71 -11.31
CA HIS A 344 16.49 -1.42 -10.04
C HIS A 344 17.29 -2.72 -10.23
N VAL A 345 16.91 -3.56 -11.20
CA VAL A 345 17.61 -4.83 -11.50
C VAL A 345 19.09 -4.59 -11.83
N ALA A 346 19.38 -3.53 -12.60
CA ALA A 346 20.74 -3.19 -12.98
C ALA A 346 21.60 -2.70 -11.80
N ARG A 347 21.03 -1.93 -10.86
CA ARG A 347 21.77 -1.32 -9.74
C ARG A 347 21.77 -2.14 -8.47
N ARG A 348 20.73 -2.95 -8.26
CA ARG A 348 20.47 -3.73 -7.04
C ARG A 348 20.55 -2.86 -5.78
N ASP A 349 19.98 -1.66 -5.84
CA ASP A 349 19.96 -0.74 -4.71
C ASP A 349 19.28 -1.40 -3.50
N ARG A 350 19.96 -1.37 -2.36
CA ARG A 350 19.53 -2.06 -1.14
C ARG A 350 18.22 -1.51 -0.58
N ASP A 351 17.97 -0.20 -0.73
CA ASP A 351 16.75 0.44 -0.24
C ASP A 351 15.56 0.02 -1.09
N GLN A 352 15.72 0.00 -2.41
CA GLN A 352 14.70 -0.50 -3.33
C GLN A 352 14.46 -2.00 -3.14
N THR A 353 15.50 -2.82 -2.94
CA THR A 353 15.32 -4.25 -2.68
C THR A 353 14.56 -4.48 -1.38
N TRP A 354 14.91 -3.74 -0.32
CA TRP A 354 14.15 -3.78 0.94
C TRP A 354 12.69 -3.41 0.76
N ALA A 355 12.42 -2.33 0.02
CA ALA A 355 11.08 -1.87 -0.28
C ALA A 355 10.27 -2.88 -1.10
N TYR A 356 10.90 -3.54 -2.07
CA TYR A 356 10.25 -4.57 -2.87
C TYR A 356 9.92 -5.82 -2.04
N LEU A 357 10.87 -6.30 -1.23
CA LEU A 357 10.62 -7.41 -0.29
C LEU A 357 9.51 -7.07 0.71
N TRP A 358 9.42 -5.81 1.14
CA TRP A 358 8.33 -5.32 1.97
C TRP A 358 6.98 -5.44 1.26
N VAL A 359 6.88 -5.01 0.00
CA VAL A 359 5.66 -5.17 -0.81
C VAL A 359 5.25 -6.64 -0.89
N LEU A 360 6.20 -7.53 -1.25
CA LEU A 360 5.92 -8.96 -1.35
C LEU A 360 5.42 -9.55 -0.04
N ALA A 361 6.06 -9.20 1.08
CA ALA A 361 5.63 -9.64 2.39
C ALA A 361 4.22 -9.12 2.72
N ALA A 362 3.95 -7.83 2.51
CA ALA A 362 2.65 -7.21 2.79
C ALA A 362 1.52 -7.78 1.92
N LEU A 363 1.81 -8.19 0.69
CA LEU A 363 0.84 -8.80 -0.22
C LEU A 363 0.59 -10.28 0.08
N ALA A 364 1.52 -11.00 0.71
CA ALA A 364 1.40 -12.45 0.91
C ALA A 364 0.15 -12.86 1.72
N PRO A 365 -0.21 -12.22 2.86
CA PRO A 365 -1.45 -12.53 3.56
C PRO A 365 -2.70 -12.16 2.75
N LEU A 366 -2.61 -11.10 1.94
CA LEU A 366 -3.72 -10.60 1.13
C LEU A 366 -4.05 -11.52 -0.03
N ALA A 367 -3.06 -12.23 -0.57
CA ALA A 367 -3.26 -13.13 -1.70
C ALA A 367 -4.45 -14.08 -1.44
N ARG A 368 -4.51 -14.69 -0.26
CA ARG A 368 -5.54 -15.69 0.10
C ARG A 368 -6.87 -15.11 0.60
N MET A 369 -7.07 -13.80 0.49
CA MET A 369 -8.27 -13.11 0.95
C MET A 369 -8.91 -12.31 -0.20
N PRO A 370 -10.22 -12.01 -0.13
CA PRO A 370 -10.82 -11.02 -1.01
C PRO A 370 -10.18 -9.70 -0.63
N ILE A 371 -9.25 -9.24 -1.47
CA ILE A 371 -8.54 -7.98 -1.25
C ILE A 371 -9.56 -6.87 -1.50
N GLY A 372 -10.15 -6.35 -0.44
CA GLY A 372 -10.59 -4.96 -0.45
C GLY A 372 -9.36 -4.07 -0.62
N GLU A 373 -9.51 -2.96 -1.31
CA GLU A 373 -8.40 -2.01 -1.58
C GLU A 373 -7.66 -1.58 -0.29
N HIS A 374 -8.34 -1.72 0.85
CA HIS A 374 -7.93 -1.32 2.19
C HIS A 374 -6.79 -2.18 2.76
N GLY A 375 -6.65 -3.43 2.32
CA GLY A 375 -5.53 -4.29 2.72
C GLY A 375 -4.17 -3.82 2.19
N LEU A 376 -4.15 -2.96 1.16
CA LEU A 376 -2.94 -2.57 0.46
C LEU A 376 -2.09 -1.54 1.20
N TYR A 377 -2.55 -1.01 2.33
CA TYR A 377 -1.89 0.10 3.01
C TYR A 377 -0.43 -0.18 3.37
N LEU A 378 -0.15 -1.38 3.90
CA LEU A 378 1.21 -1.82 4.21
C LEU A 378 2.06 -2.00 2.94
N ALA A 379 1.47 -2.48 1.84
CA ALA A 379 2.15 -2.59 0.56
C ALA A 379 2.46 -1.21 -0.05
N THR A 380 1.55 -0.24 0.10
CA THR A 380 1.72 1.15 -0.35
C THR A 380 2.91 1.82 0.32
N VAL A 381 3.22 1.48 1.58
CA VAL A 381 4.47 1.94 2.24
C VAL A 381 5.70 1.48 1.45
N GLY A 382 5.77 0.19 1.11
CA GLY A 382 6.85 -0.36 0.30
C GLY A 382 6.94 0.29 -1.08
N TRP A 383 5.83 0.46 -1.78
CA TRP A 383 5.82 1.16 -3.07
C TRP A 383 6.25 2.63 -2.98
N GLY A 384 5.79 3.35 -1.94
CA GLY A 384 6.20 4.73 -1.68
C GLY A 384 7.71 4.85 -1.48
N VAL A 385 8.31 3.91 -0.75
CA VAL A 385 9.77 3.83 -0.60
C VAL A 385 10.45 3.54 -1.92
N TRP A 386 10.00 2.52 -2.64
CA TRP A 386 10.62 2.08 -3.88
C TRP A 386 10.66 3.21 -4.93
N LEU A 387 9.54 3.93 -5.08
CA LEU A 387 9.42 5.09 -5.97
C LEU A 387 10.26 6.28 -5.49
N ALA A 388 10.28 6.57 -4.19
CA ALA A 388 11.09 7.67 -3.66
C ALA A 388 12.58 7.48 -3.95
N VAL A 389 13.11 6.28 -3.72
CA VAL A 389 14.51 5.97 -4.01
C VAL A 389 14.77 6.06 -5.52
N ALA A 390 13.88 5.50 -6.33
CA ALA A 390 14.03 5.54 -7.79
C ALA A 390 14.04 6.99 -8.32
N GLY A 391 13.15 7.84 -7.81
CA GLY A 391 13.02 9.24 -8.19
C GLY A 391 14.26 10.07 -7.82
N LEU A 392 14.77 9.90 -6.59
CA LEU A 392 16.00 10.58 -6.16
C LEU A 392 17.20 10.18 -7.02
N ASP A 393 17.32 8.89 -7.31
CA ASP A 393 18.36 8.36 -8.18
C ASP A 393 18.34 9.00 -9.58
N VAL A 394 17.14 9.17 -10.15
CA VAL A 394 16.94 9.82 -11.45
C VAL A 394 17.32 11.29 -11.38
N ALA A 395 16.84 12.01 -10.36
CA ALA A 395 17.15 13.42 -10.15
C ALA A 395 18.66 13.68 -9.99
N GLU A 396 19.36 12.85 -9.21
CA GLU A 396 20.81 12.94 -9.06
C GLU A 396 21.56 12.68 -10.37
N SER A 397 21.06 11.72 -11.18
CA SER A 397 21.67 11.41 -12.48
C SER A 397 21.50 12.57 -13.46
N ALA A 398 20.31 13.16 -13.52
CA ALA A 398 20.04 14.35 -14.33
C ALA A 398 20.91 15.54 -13.90
N ALA A 399 21.04 15.78 -12.59
CA ALA A 399 21.89 16.85 -12.07
C ALA A 399 23.38 16.64 -12.41
N ARG A 400 23.87 15.40 -12.40
CA ARG A 400 25.24 15.09 -12.85
C ARG A 400 25.43 15.36 -14.34
N MET A 401 24.48 14.93 -15.18
CA MET A 401 24.54 15.18 -16.63
C MET A 401 24.52 16.67 -16.95
N ALA A 402 23.67 17.44 -16.27
CA ALA A 402 23.61 18.90 -16.44
C ALA A 402 24.95 19.56 -16.09
N ARG A 403 25.57 19.19 -14.96
CA ARG A 403 26.90 19.71 -14.57
C ARG A 403 27.99 19.36 -15.58
N GLN A 404 27.99 18.13 -16.11
CA GLN A 404 28.95 17.69 -17.13
C GLN A 404 28.77 18.46 -18.45
N ALA A 405 27.52 18.67 -18.89
CA ALA A 405 27.22 19.46 -20.08
C ALA A 405 27.68 20.92 -19.91
N SER A 406 27.39 21.53 -18.76
CA SER A 406 27.86 22.89 -18.46
C SER A 406 29.39 22.99 -18.45
N ALA A 407 30.09 22.03 -17.84
CA ALA A 407 31.56 22.01 -17.84
C ALA A 407 32.15 21.84 -19.25
N GLY A 408 31.57 20.98 -20.08
CA GLY A 408 32.00 20.79 -21.46
C GLY A 408 31.79 22.01 -22.36
N MET A 409 30.80 22.86 -22.07
CA MET A 409 30.60 24.12 -22.78
C MET A 409 31.64 25.18 -22.41
N HIS A 410 32.02 25.27 -21.13
CA HIS A 410 33.05 26.22 -20.69
C HIS A 410 34.44 25.83 -21.23
N GLY A 411 34.79 24.55 -21.18
CA GLY A 411 36.08 24.08 -21.73
C GLY A 411 36.23 24.24 -23.25
N ARG A 412 35.13 24.43 -24.00
CA ARG A 412 35.16 24.77 -25.44
C ARG A 412 35.15 26.27 -25.73
N ALA A 413 34.82 27.10 -24.75
CA ALA A 413 34.91 28.56 -24.89
C ALA A 413 36.33 29.07 -24.60
N GLU A 414 37.12 28.30 -23.86
CA GLU A 414 38.52 28.60 -23.53
C GLU A 414 39.53 28.03 -24.54
N ALA A 415 39.10 27.12 -25.42
CA ALA A 415 39.89 26.51 -26.50
C ALA A 415 39.50 27.12 -27.84
#